data_AF-A0ABD4TI97-F1
#
_entry.id   AF-A0ABD4TI97-F1
#
_cell.length_a   1.000
_cell.length_b   1.000
_cell.length_c   1.000
_cell.angle_alpha   90.00
_cell.angle_beta   90.00
_cell.angle_gamma   90.00
#
_symmetry.space_group_name_H-M   'P 1'
#
loop_
_entity.id
_entity.type
_entity.pdbx_description
1 polymer ?
#
loop_
_entity_poly.entity_id
_entity_poly.type
_entity_poly.pdbx_seq_one_letter_code
_entity_poly.pdbx_strand_id
1 'polypeptide(L)'
;MNQFTTILFIILIFFLIGSGIASAAEYPAAPLGTTDSMAQFVNWLCELVNELIEIFTSAMDLIGLSNESYVKDMLTTLEDGMELVNTT
;
A
#
# COMPACT_ATOMS: atom_id res chain seq x y z
N MET A 1 -6.05 -5.50 31.08
CA MET A 1 -6.23 -4.91 29.73
C MET A 1 -5.97 -6.04 28.74
N ASN A 2 -6.96 -6.45 27.96
CA ASN A 2 -6.89 -7.68 27.16
C ASN A 2 -6.03 -7.45 25.90
N GLN A 3 -5.19 -8.42 25.49
CA GLN A 3 -4.33 -8.24 24.30
C GLN A 3 -5.13 -7.85 23.04
N PHE A 4 -6.36 -8.38 22.93
CA PHE A 4 -7.31 -8.06 21.85
C PHE A 4 -7.69 -6.57 21.78
N THR A 5 -7.84 -5.90 22.93
CA THR A 5 -8.18 -4.47 22.95
C THR A 5 -7.01 -3.59 22.51
N THR A 6 -5.78 -4.08 22.61
CA THR A 6 -4.56 -3.35 22.23
C THR A 6 -4.35 -3.37 20.73
N ILE A 7 -4.57 -4.52 20.09
CA ILE A 7 -4.48 -4.68 18.62
C ILE A 7 -5.52 -3.81 17.91
N LEU A 8 -6.76 -3.80 18.43
CA LEU A 8 -7.86 -3.02 17.86
C LEU A 8 -7.58 -1.50 17.95
N PHE A 9 -6.89 -1.07 19.02
CA PHE A 9 -6.47 0.31 19.22
C PHE A 9 -5.35 0.74 18.24
N ILE A 10 -4.39 -0.15 17.97
CA ILE A 10 -3.32 0.10 17.00
C ILE A 10 -3.90 0.26 15.58
N ILE A 11 -4.82 -0.63 15.18
CA ILE A 11 -5.50 -0.54 13.87
C ILE A 11 -6.27 0.77 13.74
N LEU A 12 -6.99 1.19 14.80
CA LEU A 12 -7.72 2.47 14.82
C LEU A 12 -6.78 3.68 14.71
N ILE A 13 -5.61 3.64 15.34
CA ILE A 13 -4.60 4.70 15.24
C ILE A 13 -4.02 4.78 13.83
N PHE A 14 -3.71 3.67 13.18
CA PHE A 14 -3.25 3.67 11.79
C PHE A 14 -4.33 4.21 10.83
N PHE A 15 -5.61 3.88 11.05
CA PHE A 15 -6.73 4.43 10.28
C PHE A 15 -6.93 5.94 10.48
N LEU A 16 -6.73 6.43 11.71
CA LEU A 16 -6.85 7.86 12.04
C LEU A 16 -5.66 8.69 11.50
N ILE A 17 -4.44 8.15 11.55
CA ILE A 17 -3.25 8.85 11.05
C ILE A 17 -3.21 8.85 9.51
N GLY A 18 -3.73 7.80 8.85
CA GLY A 18 -3.87 7.76 7.39
C GLY A 18 -4.95 8.68 6.80
N SER A 19 -5.78 9.32 7.65
CA SER A 19 -6.94 10.12 7.21
C SER A 19 -6.67 11.62 7.01
N GLY A 20 -5.44 12.10 7.28
CA GLY A 20 -4.96 13.42 6.85
C GLY A 20 -3.58 13.25 6.25
N ILE A 21 -3.26 13.63 5.01
CA ILE A 21 -3.75 14.76 4.23
C ILE A 21 -3.55 14.36 2.76
N ALA A 22 -4.49 13.64 2.15
CA ALA A 22 -4.68 13.79 0.70
C ALA A 22 -5.36 15.14 0.53
N SER A 23 -4.59 16.22 0.66
CA SER A 23 -5.03 17.51 0.16
C SER A 23 -5.33 17.27 -1.30
N ALA A 24 -6.61 17.37 -1.67
CA ALA A 24 -7.01 17.71 -3.02
C ALA A 24 -6.43 19.10 -3.31
N ALA A 25 -5.10 19.20 -3.41
CA ALA A 25 -4.48 20.16 -4.28
C ALA A 25 -5.25 20.01 -5.58
N GLU A 26 -5.72 21.13 -6.13
CA GLU A 26 -6.46 21.19 -7.38
C GLU A 26 -5.57 20.60 -8.49
N TYR A 27 -5.52 19.27 -8.57
CA TYR A 27 -4.97 18.57 -9.68
C TYR A 27 -5.89 18.94 -10.83
N PRO A 28 -5.41 19.65 -11.87
CA PRO A 28 -6.23 19.89 -13.05
C PRO A 28 -6.81 18.55 -13.44
N ALA A 29 -8.14 18.48 -13.58
CA ALA A 29 -8.83 17.24 -13.87
C ALA A 29 -8.18 16.60 -15.08
N ALA A 30 -7.33 15.58 -14.85
CA ALA A 30 -6.73 14.81 -15.93
C ALA A 30 -7.92 14.29 -16.75
N PRO A 31 -7.93 14.44 -18.08
CA PRO A 31 -9.10 14.11 -18.90
C PRO A 31 -9.47 12.64 -18.75
N LEU A 32 -10.35 12.37 -17.77
CA LEU A 32 -10.84 11.05 -17.43
C LEU A 32 -11.45 10.44 -18.70
N GLY A 33 -11.03 9.22 -19.05
CA GLY A 33 -11.51 8.52 -20.23
C GLY A 33 -10.61 8.60 -21.47
N THR A 34 -9.43 9.24 -21.39
CA THR A 34 -8.37 9.10 -22.41
C THR A 34 -7.42 7.95 -22.06
N THR A 35 -6.82 7.31 -23.07
CA THR A 35 -5.80 6.26 -22.87
C THR A 35 -4.64 6.76 -22.01
N ASP A 36 -4.21 8.01 -22.20
CA ASP A 36 -3.11 8.61 -21.44
C ASP A 36 -3.46 8.82 -19.96
N SER A 37 -4.70 9.22 -19.65
CA SER A 37 -5.13 9.36 -18.26
C SER A 37 -5.30 8.00 -17.58
N MET A 38 -5.69 6.97 -18.33
CA MET A 38 -5.69 5.60 -17.83
C MET A 38 -4.28 5.09 -17.54
N ALA A 39 -3.31 5.35 -18.42
CA ALA A 39 -1.91 4.99 -18.21
C ALA A 39 -1.31 5.71 -16.98
N GLN A 40 -1.58 7.01 -16.81
CA GLN A 40 -1.15 7.75 -15.62
C GLN A 40 -1.79 7.22 -14.33
N PHE A 41 -3.07 6.84 -14.38
CA PHE A 41 -3.75 6.22 -13.24
C PHE A 41 -3.16 4.85 -12.88
N VAL A 42 -2.88 4.01 -13.87
CA VAL A 42 -2.22 2.71 -13.66
C VAL A 42 -0.82 2.90 -13.06
N ASN A 43 -0.02 3.83 -13.59
CA ASN A 43 1.30 4.13 -13.02
C ASN A 43 1.22 4.60 -11.57
N TRP A 44 0.25 5.46 -11.26
CA TRP A 44 0.03 5.90 -9.88
C TRP A 44 -0.36 4.73 -8.95
N LEU A 45 -1.18 3.78 -9.43
CA LEU A 45 -1.49 2.57 -8.66
C LEU A 45 -0.25 1.70 -8.43
N CYS A 46 0.63 1.58 -9.43
CA CYS A 46 1.91 0.86 -9.29
C CYS A 46 2.82 1.50 -8.24
N GLU A 47 2.94 2.83 -8.24
CA GLU A 47 3.71 3.56 -7.21
C GLU A 47 3.13 3.31 -5.82
N LEU A 48 1.81 3.38 -5.67
CA LEU A 48 1.13 3.13 -4.40
C LEU A 48 1.34 1.70 -3.89
N VAL A 49 1.35 0.70 -4.78
CA VAL A 49 1.64 -0.69 -4.40
C VAL A 49 3.08 -0.85 -3.91
N ASN A 50 4.06 -0.21 -4.57
CA ASN A 50 5.46 -0.23 -4.12
C ASN A 50 5.61 0.37 -2.71
N GLU A 51 5.00 1.52 -2.46
CA GLU A 51 5.00 2.12 -1.12
C GLU A 51 4.37 1.19 -0.07
N LEU A 52 3.30 0.48 -0.45
CA LEU A 52 2.61 -0.46 0.43
C LEU A 52 3.48 -1.68 0.77
N ILE A 53 4.25 -2.19 -0.20
CA ILE A 53 5.25 -3.26 0.02
C ILE A 53 6.34 -2.79 0.99
N GLU A 54 6.86 -1.57 0.83
CA GLU A 54 7.88 -1.01 1.72
C GLU A 54 7.37 -0.83 3.15
N ILE A 55 6.16 -0.29 3.31
CA ILE A 55 5.50 -0.14 4.61
C ILE A 55 5.29 -1.51 5.27
N PHE A 56 4.81 -2.49 4.50
CA PHE A 56 4.59 -3.83 5.00
C PHE A 56 5.90 -4.50 5.45
N THR A 57 6.94 -4.46 4.62
CA THR A 57 8.28 -4.98 4.93
C THR A 57 8.83 -4.35 6.20
N SER A 58 8.77 -3.02 6.29
CA SER A 58 9.25 -2.25 7.44
C SER A 58 8.48 -2.60 8.71
N ALA A 59 7.16 -2.75 8.62
CA ALA A 59 6.32 -3.13 9.75
C ALA A 59 6.66 -4.54 10.24
N MET A 60 6.84 -5.51 9.33
CA MET A 60 7.19 -6.89 9.69
C MET A 60 8.59 -7.00 10.30
N ASP A 61 9.55 -6.22 9.81
CA ASP A 61 10.89 -6.17 10.39
C ASP A 61 10.88 -5.56 11.80
N LEU A 62 10.12 -4.48 12.00
CA LEU A 62 9.97 -3.81 13.30
C LEU A 62 9.42 -4.75 14.38
N ILE A 63 8.49 -5.64 14.02
CA ILE A 63 7.90 -6.61 14.96
C ILE A 63 8.65 -7.96 14.97
N GLY A 64 9.78 -8.06 14.25
CA GLY A 64 10.65 -9.25 14.24
C GLY A 64 10.09 -10.44 13.47
N LEU A 65 9.14 -10.23 12.57
CA LEU A 65 8.49 -11.26 11.75
C LEU A 65 9.04 -11.33 10.32
N SER A 66 10.08 -10.55 9.98
CA SER A 66 10.69 -10.51 8.64
C SER A 66 11.20 -11.87 8.12
N ASN A 67 11.48 -12.82 9.01
CA ASN A 67 11.93 -14.16 8.63
C ASN A 67 10.83 -15.20 8.48
N GLU A 68 9.59 -14.88 8.86
CA GLU A 68 8.46 -15.80 8.81
C GLU A 68 8.07 -16.15 7.38
N SER A 69 7.70 -17.41 7.15
CA SER A 69 7.39 -17.90 5.80
C SER A 69 6.20 -17.16 5.19
N TYR A 70 5.16 -16.86 5.98
CA TYR A 70 3.98 -16.14 5.49
C TYR A 70 4.26 -14.68 5.11
N VAL A 71 5.26 -14.03 5.73
CA VAL A 71 5.70 -12.69 5.35
C VAL A 71 6.39 -12.74 3.99
N LYS A 72 7.25 -13.75 3.78
CA LYS A 72 7.93 -13.97 2.50
C LYS A 72 6.93 -14.33 1.39
N ASP A 73 5.98 -15.22 1.66
CA ASP A 73 4.95 -15.61 0.69
C ASP A 73 4.08 -14.40 0.28
N MET A 74 3.78 -13.51 1.23
CA MET A 74 3.03 -12.29 0.93
C MET A 74 3.84 -11.29 0.11
N LEU A 75 5.13 -11.12 0.40
CA LEU A 75 6.02 -10.28 -0.42
C LEU A 75 6.14 -10.81 -1.84
N THR A 76 6.37 -12.11 -2.02
CA THR A 76 6.41 -12.73 -3.35
C THR A 76 5.11 -12.51 -4.11
N THR A 77 3.95 -12.67 -3.47
CA THR A 77 2.65 -12.45 -4.12
C THR A 77 2.47 -11.00 -4.59
N LEU A 78 2.95 -10.04 -3.81
CA LEU A 78 2.89 -8.61 -4.16
C LEU A 78 3.87 -8.26 -5.29
N GLU A 79 5.07 -8.83 -5.27
CA GLU A 79 6.08 -8.67 -6.33
C GLU A 79 5.61 -9.30 -7.66
N ASP A 80 5.07 -10.52 -7.63
CA ASP A 80 4.49 -11.21 -8.80
C ASP A 80 3.34 -10.40 -9.38
N GLY A 81 2.49 -9.80 -8.52
CA GLY A 81 1.41 -8.92 -8.93
C GLY A 81 1.90 -7.67 -9.65
N MET A 82 3.02 -7.09 -9.21
CA MET A 82 3.65 -5.94 -9.85
C MET A 82 4.32 -6.30 -11.19
N GLU A 83 4.94 -7.48 -11.29
CA GLU A 83 5.55 -7.95 -12.53
C GLU A 83 4.51 -8.15 -13.64
N LEU A 84 3.31 -8.64 -13.29
CA LEU A 84 2.20 -8.78 -14.23
C LEU A 84 1.74 -7.44 -14.82
N VAL A 85 1.77 -6.36 -14.03
CA VAL A 85 1.39 -5.02 -14.53
C VAL A 85 2.44 -4.48 -15.49
N ASN A 86 3.72 -4.79 -15.28
CA ASN A 86 4.82 -4.33 -16.15
C ASN A 86 4.92 -5.11 -17.49
N THR A 87 4.21 -6.23 -17.62
CA THR A 87 4.23 -7.09 -18.82
C THR A 87 2.99 -6.93 -19.71
N THR A 88 2.02 -6.10 -19.30
CA THR A 88 0.75 -5.85 -20.02
C THR A 88 0.70 -4.43 -20.56
#